data_AF-A0A2V8UMK4-F1
#
_entry.id   AF-A0A2V8UMK4-F1
#
_cell.length_a   1.000
_cell.length_b   1.000
_cell.length_c   1.000
_cell.angle_alpha   90.00
_cell.angle_beta   90.00
_cell.angle_gamma   90.00
#
_symmetry.space_group_name_H-M   'P 1'
#
loop_
_entity.id
_entity.type
_entity.pdbx_description
1 polymer ?
#
loop_
_entity_poly.entity_id
_entity_poly.type
_entity_poly.pdbx_seq_one_letter_code
_entity_poly.pdbx_strand_id
1 'polypeptide(L)'
;MKLNLSVLILLAVLGGEAAGQESEFAAGRVYYMEGELKKAVSHFELALKVNPNDAESYYWMGMAYQVLADIAFPFAGKYTSKASVYLTRATELAPGRLDYRRELFDFLVDSAGSSRAAGRQAANLLRTVPESDPDYNYLHRRYELERRANASVDARFGTLFLAIPRATYRIAELPVSALSSRRAKGLEHLHTGDGISTVAGIRAVCE
;
A
#
# COMPACT_ATOMS: atom_id res chain seq x y z
N MET A 1 -53.90 -1.31 -26.49
CA MET A 1 -52.97 -1.11 -25.35
C MET A 1 -51.85 -0.19 -25.82
N LYS A 2 -51.84 1.09 -25.39
CA LYS A 2 -50.77 2.03 -25.74
C LYS A 2 -49.60 1.77 -24.78
N LEU A 3 -48.57 1.08 -25.27
CA LEU A 3 -47.31 0.91 -24.57
C LEU A 3 -46.68 2.32 -24.46
N ASN A 4 -46.62 2.88 -23.26
CA ASN A 4 -46.15 4.24 -23.05
C ASN A 4 -44.65 4.33 -23.37
N LEU A 5 -44.30 5.19 -24.33
CA LEU A 5 -42.94 5.47 -24.78
C LEU A 5 -42.00 5.82 -23.62
N SER A 6 -42.54 6.38 -22.53
CA SER A 6 -41.83 6.67 -21.29
C SER A 6 -41.31 5.43 -20.55
N VAL A 7 -41.97 4.27 -20.64
CA VAL A 7 -41.49 3.01 -20.03
C VAL A 7 -40.32 2.42 -20.82
N LEU A 8 -40.34 2.57 -22.15
CA LEU A 8 -39.23 2.18 -23.03
C LEU A 8 -38.00 3.07 -22.84
N ILE A 9 -38.19 4.37 -22.63
CA ILE A 9 -37.09 5.29 -22.32
C ILE A 9 -36.51 5.00 -20.93
N LEU A 10 -37.34 4.66 -19.93
CA LEU A 10 -36.86 4.31 -18.59
C LEU A 10 -36.01 3.02 -18.59
N LEU A 11 -36.41 2.02 -19.39
CA LEU A 11 -35.66 0.77 -19.56
C LEU A 11 -34.36 0.97 -20.37
N ALA A 12 -34.35 1.88 -21.34
CA ALA A 12 -33.15 2.22 -22.11
C ALA A 12 -32.10 2.97 -21.26
N VAL A 13 -32.54 3.83 -20.33
CA VAL A 13 -31.65 4.55 -19.39
C VAL A 13 -31.05 3.59 -18.36
N LEU A 14 -31.77 2.53 -17.97
CA LEU A 14 -31.27 1.48 -17.07
C LEU A 14 -30.41 0.41 -17.76
N GLY A 15 -30.38 0.39 -19.11
CA GLY A 15 -29.65 -0.61 -19.91
C GLY A 15 -28.44 -0.06 -20.68
N GLY A 16 -28.11 1.23 -20.55
CA GLY A 16 -27.20 1.93 -21.47
C GLY A 16 -25.74 2.10 -21.04
N GLU A 17 -25.36 1.84 -19.79
CA GLU A 17 -23.99 2.09 -19.29
C GLU A 17 -23.25 0.84 -18.81
N ALA A 18 -23.71 -0.36 -19.16
CA ALA A 18 -23.08 -1.61 -18.72
C ALA A 18 -21.99 -2.15 -19.67
N ALA A 19 -21.66 -1.44 -20.76
CA ALA A 19 -20.89 -2.03 -21.86
C ALA A 19 -19.67 -1.21 -22.35
N GLY A 20 -19.15 -0.28 -21.54
CA GLY A 20 -17.93 0.46 -21.88
C GLY A 20 -17.13 1.03 -20.71
N GLN A 21 -17.58 0.81 -19.47
CA GLN A 21 -16.83 1.23 -18.29
C GLN A 21 -15.87 0.10 -17.93
N GLU A 22 -14.61 0.24 -18.33
CA GLU A 22 -13.54 -0.51 -17.68
C GLU A 22 -13.76 -0.38 -16.17
N SER A 23 -13.89 -1.51 -15.47
CA SER A 23 -14.14 -1.48 -14.03
C SER A 23 -13.10 -0.57 -13.39
N GLU A 24 -13.52 0.50 -12.72
CA GLU A 24 -12.60 1.46 -12.08
C GLU A 24 -11.61 0.74 -11.16
N PHE A 25 -12.02 -0.41 -10.61
CA PHE A 25 -11.15 -1.32 -9.89
C PHE A 25 -10.02 -1.91 -10.77
N ALA A 26 -10.35 -2.39 -11.97
CA ALA A 26 -9.36 -2.90 -12.93
C ALA A 26 -8.38 -1.79 -13.36
N ALA A 27 -8.89 -0.59 -13.66
CA ALA A 27 -8.04 0.57 -13.95
C ALA A 27 -7.11 0.90 -12.77
N GLY A 28 -7.63 0.86 -11.55
CA GLY A 28 -6.84 1.04 -10.33
C GLY A 28 -5.72 0.01 -10.19
N ARG A 29 -5.98 -1.26 -10.52
CA ARG A 29 -4.96 -2.31 -10.54
C ARG A 29 -3.90 -2.08 -11.62
N VAL A 30 -4.30 -1.63 -12.80
CA VAL A 30 -3.34 -1.28 -13.87
C VAL A 30 -2.41 -0.17 -13.39
N TYR A 31 -2.95 0.93 -12.87
CA TYR A 31 -2.11 2.01 -12.33
C TYR A 31 -1.26 1.59 -11.12
N TYR A 32 -1.75 0.66 -10.29
CA TYR A 32 -0.98 0.08 -9.20
C TYR A 32 0.24 -0.64 -9.76
N MET A 33 0.04 -1.50 -10.76
CA MET A 33 1.11 -2.19 -11.46
C MET A 33 2.05 -1.18 -12.14
N GLU A 34 1.57 -0.11 -12.75
CA GLU A 34 2.45 0.93 -13.30
C GLU A 34 3.21 1.76 -12.24
N GLY A 35 2.96 1.52 -10.95
CA GLY A 35 3.52 2.27 -9.82
C GLY A 35 3.02 3.71 -9.72
N GLU A 36 1.98 4.04 -10.46
CA GLU A 36 1.24 5.30 -10.38
C GLU A 36 0.26 5.24 -9.20
N LEU A 37 0.80 4.99 -8.01
CA LEU A 37 0.06 4.62 -6.79
C LEU A 37 -1.02 5.63 -6.40
N LYS A 38 -0.80 6.93 -6.67
CA LYS A 38 -1.81 7.96 -6.41
C LYS A 38 -3.00 7.86 -7.37
N LYS A 39 -2.75 7.56 -8.64
CA LYS A 39 -3.82 7.32 -9.63
C LYS A 39 -4.56 6.04 -9.28
N ALA A 40 -3.82 4.98 -8.92
CA ALA A 40 -4.41 3.73 -8.46
C ALA A 40 -5.42 3.95 -7.32
N VAL A 41 -5.01 4.70 -6.28
CA VAL A 41 -5.90 5.09 -5.18
C VAL A 41 -7.14 5.85 -5.67
N SER A 42 -6.98 6.83 -6.56
CA SER A 42 -8.14 7.58 -7.11
C SER A 42 -9.13 6.68 -7.84
N HIS A 43 -8.65 5.70 -8.61
CA HIS A 43 -9.51 4.74 -9.32
C HIS A 43 -10.20 3.76 -8.35
N PHE A 44 -9.52 3.30 -7.30
CA PHE A 44 -10.18 2.53 -6.24
C PHE A 44 -11.23 3.37 -5.48
N GLU A 45 -11.01 4.66 -5.27
CA GLU A 45 -12.03 5.56 -4.69
C GLU A 45 -13.25 5.68 -5.60
N LEU A 46 -13.08 5.68 -6.93
CA LEU A 46 -14.20 5.65 -7.88
C LEU A 46 -14.93 4.30 -7.84
N ALA A 47 -14.20 3.18 -7.76
CA ALA A 47 -14.81 1.86 -7.59
C ALA A 47 -15.67 1.78 -6.32
N LEU A 48 -15.19 2.35 -5.22
CA LEU A 48 -15.93 2.42 -3.95
C LEU A 48 -17.17 3.32 -4.01
N LYS A 49 -17.29 4.26 -4.97
CA LYS A 49 -18.56 4.99 -5.18
C LYS A 49 -19.66 4.09 -5.73
N VAL A 50 -19.28 3.07 -6.51
CA VAL A 50 -20.21 2.09 -7.08
C VAL A 50 -20.53 1.01 -6.05
N ASN A 51 -19.51 0.47 -5.37
CA ASN A 51 -19.67 -0.48 -4.28
C ASN A 51 -18.88 -0.04 -3.02
N PRO A 52 -19.53 0.66 -2.07
CA PRO A 52 -18.88 1.16 -0.86
C PRO A 52 -18.35 0.07 0.09
N ASN A 53 -18.74 -1.19 -0.10
CA ASN A 53 -18.33 -2.32 0.73
C ASN A 53 -17.42 -3.30 -0.02
N ASP A 54 -16.80 -2.87 -1.11
CA ASP A 54 -15.82 -3.69 -1.82
C ASP A 54 -14.52 -3.82 -0.99
N ALA A 55 -14.38 -4.97 -0.31
CA ALA A 55 -13.22 -5.29 0.48
C ALA A 55 -11.93 -5.30 -0.34
N GLU A 56 -12.01 -5.67 -1.63
CA GLU A 56 -10.83 -5.77 -2.48
C GLU A 56 -10.29 -4.39 -2.87
N SER A 57 -11.16 -3.44 -3.22
CA SER A 57 -10.76 -2.03 -3.43
C SER A 57 -10.06 -1.45 -2.20
N TYR A 58 -10.59 -1.68 -0.99
CA TYR A 58 -9.94 -1.24 0.24
C TYR A 58 -8.58 -1.91 0.46
N TYR A 59 -8.47 -3.20 0.17
CA TYR A 59 -7.20 -3.92 0.25
C TYR A 59 -6.15 -3.30 -0.67
N TRP A 60 -6.47 -3.08 -1.95
CA TRP A 60 -5.53 -2.49 -2.90
C TRP A 60 -5.18 -1.03 -2.60
N MET A 61 -6.10 -0.23 -2.06
CA MET A 61 -5.76 1.08 -1.51
C MET A 61 -4.76 0.95 -0.36
N GLY A 62 -4.97 0.00 0.54
CA GLY A 62 -4.04 -0.35 1.61
C GLY A 62 -2.64 -0.65 1.08
N MET A 63 -2.54 -1.57 0.13
CA MET A 63 -1.29 -1.92 -0.56
C MET A 63 -0.63 -0.69 -1.22
N ALA A 64 -1.39 0.13 -1.93
CA ALA A 64 -0.86 1.34 -2.57
C ALA A 64 -0.26 2.31 -1.54
N TYR A 65 -0.90 2.44 -0.37
CA TYR A 65 -0.40 3.26 0.72
C TYR A 65 0.79 2.65 1.44
N GLN A 66 0.91 1.33 1.52
CA GLN A 66 2.13 0.68 2.03
C GLN A 66 3.32 1.05 1.13
N VAL A 67 3.19 0.89 -0.19
CA VAL A 67 4.27 1.23 -1.12
C VAL A 67 4.59 2.74 -1.10
N LEU A 68 3.58 3.60 -0.94
CA LEU A 68 3.81 5.03 -0.72
C LEU A 68 4.56 5.32 0.59
N ALA A 69 4.25 4.59 1.66
CA ALA A 69 4.95 4.71 2.94
C ALA A 69 6.41 4.26 2.81
N ASP A 70 6.63 3.15 2.14
CA ASP A 70 7.94 2.58 1.83
C ASP A 70 8.83 3.57 1.07
N ILE A 71 8.29 4.22 0.03
CA ILE A 71 9.05 5.20 -0.77
C ILE A 71 9.24 6.52 -0.02
N ALA A 72 8.35 6.86 0.91
CA ALA A 72 8.42 8.10 1.69
C ALA A 72 9.22 7.97 2.98
N PHE A 73 9.81 6.81 3.27
CA PHE A 73 10.60 6.57 4.46
C PHE A 73 11.80 7.54 4.55
N PRO A 74 12.12 8.09 5.74
CA PRO A 74 11.51 7.87 7.06
C PRO A 74 10.27 8.75 7.35
N PHE A 75 9.89 9.65 6.45
CA PHE A 75 8.78 10.60 6.61
C PHE A 75 7.42 10.03 6.16
N ALA A 76 7.17 8.76 6.47
CA ALA A 76 6.06 7.98 5.94
C ALA A 76 4.75 8.09 6.75
N GLY A 77 4.75 8.78 7.90
CA GLY A 77 3.69 8.67 8.92
C GLY A 77 2.25 8.86 8.41
N LYS A 78 2.03 9.78 7.45
CA LYS A 78 0.73 9.97 6.79
C LYS A 78 0.29 8.73 6.02
N TYR A 79 1.18 8.16 5.22
CA TYR A 79 0.90 6.97 4.41
C TYR A 79 0.76 5.74 5.28
N THR A 80 1.57 5.62 6.34
CA THR A 80 1.45 4.53 7.31
C THR A 80 0.07 4.49 7.97
N SER A 81 -0.44 5.66 8.36
CA SER A 81 -1.77 5.78 8.96
C SER A 81 -2.88 5.43 7.97
N LYS A 82 -2.75 5.82 6.69
CA LYS A 82 -3.74 5.48 5.67
C LYS A 82 -3.73 3.99 5.35
N ALA A 83 -2.55 3.38 5.18
CA ALA A 83 -2.40 1.95 4.92
C ALA A 83 -3.08 1.11 6.01
N SER A 84 -2.83 1.41 7.30
CA SER A 84 -3.47 0.67 8.39
C SER A 84 -5.00 0.82 8.38
N VAL A 85 -5.52 2.02 8.12
CA VAL A 85 -6.98 2.26 8.04
C VAL A 85 -7.62 1.43 6.93
N TYR A 86 -7.08 1.47 5.70
CA TYR A 86 -7.69 0.77 4.58
C TYR A 86 -7.55 -0.76 4.67
N LEU A 87 -6.39 -1.27 5.14
CA LEU A 87 -6.20 -2.70 5.39
C LEU A 87 -7.10 -3.22 6.52
N THR A 88 -7.32 -2.41 7.57
CA THR A 88 -8.28 -2.74 8.63
C THR A 88 -9.68 -2.85 8.05
N ARG A 89 -10.10 -1.86 7.25
CA ARG A 89 -11.42 -1.88 6.61
C ARG A 89 -11.62 -3.09 5.69
N ALA A 90 -10.60 -3.47 4.93
CA ALA A 90 -10.63 -4.67 4.09
C ALA A 90 -10.83 -5.95 4.93
N THR A 91 -10.13 -6.05 6.07
CA THR A 91 -10.24 -7.20 6.99
C THR A 91 -11.60 -7.25 7.69
N GLU A 92 -12.18 -6.09 8.04
CA GLU A 92 -13.53 -6.01 8.62
C GLU A 92 -14.61 -6.48 7.64
N LEU A 93 -14.49 -6.09 6.36
CA LEU A 93 -15.46 -6.47 5.33
C LEU A 93 -15.31 -7.93 4.90
N ALA A 94 -14.12 -8.51 5.02
CA ALA A 94 -13.83 -9.89 4.64
C ALA A 94 -13.01 -10.64 5.72
N PRO A 95 -13.58 -10.93 6.90
CA PRO A 95 -12.83 -11.51 8.03
C PRO A 95 -12.29 -12.93 7.78
N GLY A 96 -12.87 -13.66 6.82
CA GLY A 96 -12.40 -14.97 6.37
C GLY A 96 -11.21 -14.95 5.41
N ARG A 97 -10.80 -13.76 4.94
CA ARG A 97 -9.63 -13.58 4.07
C ARG A 97 -8.37 -13.52 4.92
N LEU A 98 -7.74 -14.68 5.11
CA LEU A 98 -6.50 -14.82 5.88
C LEU A 98 -5.36 -13.99 5.27
N ASP A 99 -5.32 -13.90 3.93
CA ASP A 99 -4.38 -13.06 3.20
C ASP A 99 -4.48 -11.59 3.62
N TYR A 100 -5.69 -11.03 3.77
CA TYR A 100 -5.88 -9.64 4.19
C TYR A 100 -5.44 -9.41 5.63
N ARG A 101 -5.79 -10.34 6.52
CA ARG A 101 -5.42 -10.28 7.94
C ARG A 101 -3.91 -10.35 8.13
N ARG A 102 -3.24 -11.26 7.42
CA ARG A 102 -1.78 -11.42 7.45
C ARG A 102 -1.08 -10.17 6.92
N GLU A 103 -1.54 -9.63 5.79
CA GLU A 103 -0.97 -8.41 5.20
C GLU A 103 -1.11 -7.21 6.15
N LEU A 104 -2.29 -7.02 6.75
CA LEU A 104 -2.50 -6.00 7.79
C LEU A 104 -1.53 -6.21 8.96
N PHE A 105 -1.43 -7.42 9.47
CA PHE A 105 -0.59 -7.71 10.63
C PHE A 105 0.88 -7.47 10.37
N ASP A 106 1.39 -7.98 9.24
CA ASP A 106 2.78 -7.82 8.82
C ASP A 106 3.12 -6.34 8.68
N PHE A 107 2.24 -5.57 8.05
CA PHE A 107 2.40 -4.14 7.93
C PHE A 107 2.45 -3.41 9.27
N LEU A 108 1.57 -3.77 10.21
CA LEU A 108 1.53 -3.17 11.54
C LEU A 108 2.80 -3.50 12.35
N VAL A 109 3.29 -4.72 12.21
CA VAL A 109 4.52 -5.20 12.85
C VAL A 109 5.75 -4.49 12.25
N ASP A 110 5.85 -4.41 10.92
CA ASP A 110 6.90 -3.66 10.22
C ASP A 110 6.91 -2.19 10.62
N SER A 111 5.72 -1.59 10.74
CA SER A 111 5.55 -0.19 11.10
C SER A 111 5.71 0.07 12.61
N ALA A 112 5.89 -0.95 13.45
CA ALA A 112 5.93 -0.79 14.91
C ALA A 112 7.15 0.02 15.37
N GLY A 113 8.26 -0.04 14.63
CA GLY A 113 9.46 0.73 14.91
C GLY A 113 9.28 2.24 14.72
N SER A 114 8.51 2.65 13.71
CA SER A 114 8.23 4.06 13.40
C SER A 114 6.92 4.58 14.01
N SER A 115 5.99 3.69 14.34
CA SER A 115 4.67 4.01 14.88
C SER A 115 4.32 3.11 16.07
N ARG A 116 4.38 3.67 17.28
CA ARG A 116 3.89 2.98 18.49
C ARG A 116 2.41 2.59 18.39
N ALA A 117 1.61 3.37 17.64
CA ALA A 117 0.21 3.06 17.41
C ALA A 117 0.04 1.77 16.60
N ALA A 118 0.85 1.59 15.54
CA ALA A 118 0.85 0.37 14.73
C ALA A 118 1.24 -0.86 15.57
N GLY A 119 2.30 -0.74 16.40
CA GLY A 119 2.71 -1.83 17.30
C GLY A 119 1.62 -2.23 18.30
N ARG A 120 0.86 -1.28 18.84
CA ARG A 120 -0.31 -1.58 19.70
C ARG A 120 -1.44 -2.26 18.93
N GLN A 121 -1.72 -1.82 17.70
CA GLN A 121 -2.73 -2.46 16.86
C GLN A 121 -2.35 -3.91 16.53
N ALA A 122 -1.09 -4.19 16.19
CA ALA A 122 -0.60 -5.55 15.98
C ALA A 122 -0.80 -6.42 17.24
N ALA A 123 -0.36 -5.94 18.40
CA ALA A 123 -0.52 -6.67 19.66
C ALA A 123 -1.99 -6.97 19.98
N ASN A 124 -2.87 -6.00 19.77
CA ASN A 124 -4.31 -6.17 19.97
C ASN A 124 -4.90 -7.20 19.00
N LEU A 125 -4.53 -7.13 17.71
CA LEU A 125 -4.99 -8.08 16.71
C LEU A 125 -4.57 -9.51 17.07
N LEU A 126 -3.31 -9.74 17.44
CA LEU A 126 -2.84 -11.06 17.89
C LEU A 126 -3.63 -11.57 19.10
N ARG A 127 -3.91 -10.71 20.08
CA ARG A 127 -4.65 -11.08 21.30
C ARG A 127 -6.09 -11.53 21.00
N THR A 128 -6.70 -11.02 19.92
CA THR A 128 -8.06 -11.41 19.53
C THR A 128 -8.12 -12.72 18.74
N VAL A 129 -6.98 -13.23 18.27
CA VAL A 129 -6.91 -14.46 17.48
C VAL A 129 -6.72 -15.66 18.43
N PRO A 130 -7.66 -16.62 18.47
CA PRO A 130 -7.54 -17.80 19.32
C PRO A 130 -6.44 -18.74 18.81
N GLU A 131 -5.84 -19.55 19.69
CA GLU A 131 -4.77 -20.49 19.31
C GLU A 131 -5.20 -21.54 18.27
N SER A 132 -6.50 -21.84 18.20
CA SER A 132 -7.09 -22.72 17.20
C SER A 132 -7.21 -22.10 15.80
N ASP A 133 -7.06 -20.77 15.69
CA ASP A 133 -7.11 -20.07 14.40
C ASP A 133 -5.89 -20.46 13.55
N PRO A 134 -6.08 -20.80 12.26
CA PRO A 134 -4.99 -21.19 11.38
C PRO A 134 -3.88 -20.12 11.24
N ASP A 135 -4.20 -18.84 11.47
CA ASP A 135 -3.22 -17.75 11.41
C ASP A 135 -2.42 -17.58 12.71
N TYR A 136 -2.87 -18.11 13.84
CA TYR A 136 -2.27 -17.82 15.15
C TYR A 136 -0.76 -18.06 15.18
N ASN A 137 -0.31 -19.23 14.72
CA ASN A 137 1.10 -19.60 14.71
C ASN A 137 1.96 -18.67 13.84
N TYR A 138 1.40 -18.22 12.71
CA TYR A 138 2.05 -17.28 11.81
C TYR A 138 2.20 -15.91 12.48
N LEU A 139 1.10 -15.35 12.98
CA LEU A 139 1.07 -14.02 13.59
C LEU A 139 1.93 -13.98 14.87
N HIS A 140 1.82 -14.98 15.73
CA HIS A 140 2.60 -15.08 16.97
C HIS A 140 4.11 -15.13 16.68
N ARG A 141 4.54 -15.99 15.73
CA ARG A 141 5.95 -16.07 15.32
C ARG A 141 6.43 -14.74 14.75
N ARG A 142 5.67 -14.13 13.83
CA ARG A 142 6.02 -12.86 13.20
C ARG A 142 6.20 -11.75 14.24
N TYR A 143 5.30 -11.67 15.22
CA TYR A 143 5.34 -10.70 16.30
C TYR A 143 6.57 -10.88 17.20
N GLU A 144 6.85 -12.12 17.60
CA GLU A 144 8.01 -12.43 18.44
C GLU A 144 9.35 -12.13 17.74
N LEU A 145 9.44 -12.41 16.44
CA LEU A 145 10.63 -12.06 15.64
C LEU A 145 10.88 -10.55 15.66
N GLU A 146 9.84 -9.73 15.47
CA GLU A 146 9.95 -8.28 15.50
C GLU A 146 10.29 -7.77 16.90
N ARG A 147 9.64 -8.32 17.93
CA ARG A 147 9.89 -7.94 19.32
C ARG A 147 11.33 -8.21 19.73
N ARG A 148 11.88 -9.36 19.32
CA ARG A 148 13.29 -9.73 19.55
C ARG A 148 14.24 -8.84 18.76
N ALA A 149 13.95 -8.56 17.49
CA ALA A 149 14.73 -7.64 16.68
C ALA A 149 14.76 -6.22 17.27
N ASN A 150 13.69 -5.79 17.93
CA ASN A 150 13.59 -4.47 18.55
C ASN A 150 13.96 -4.45 20.05
N ALA A 151 14.42 -5.57 20.62
CA ALA A 151 14.73 -5.70 22.04
C ALA A 151 16.08 -5.09 22.44
N SER A 152 17.07 -5.06 21.54
CA SER A 152 18.37 -4.44 21.82
C SER A 152 18.57 -3.15 21.04
N VAL A 153 19.31 -2.23 21.64
CA VAL A 153 19.68 -0.94 21.03
C VAL A 153 20.53 -1.19 19.77
N ASP A 154 21.46 -2.14 19.83
CA ASP A 154 22.30 -2.53 18.69
C ASP A 154 21.50 -3.12 17.52
N ALA A 155 20.45 -3.91 17.81
CA ALA A 155 19.59 -4.47 16.77
C ALA A 155 18.71 -3.39 16.12
N ARG A 156 18.26 -2.40 16.89
CA ARG A 156 17.53 -1.21 16.38
C ARG A 156 18.41 -0.33 15.48
N PHE A 157 19.68 -0.18 15.83
CA PHE A 157 20.63 0.56 14.98
C PHE A 157 21.06 -0.25 13.75
N GLY A 158 21.19 -1.57 13.88
CA GLY A 158 21.45 -2.48 12.76
C GLY A 158 20.34 -2.46 11.71
N THR A 159 19.06 -2.43 12.11
CA THR A 159 17.95 -2.25 11.16
C THR A 159 17.89 -0.84 10.57
N LEU A 160 18.35 0.19 11.27
CA LEU A 160 18.35 1.55 10.74
C LEU A 160 19.45 1.79 9.69
N PHE A 161 20.61 1.15 9.84
CA PHE A 161 21.80 1.36 9.00
C PHE A 161 22.08 0.27 7.97
N LEU A 162 21.72 -0.99 8.24
CA LEU A 162 22.01 -2.14 7.36
C LEU A 162 20.77 -2.75 6.71
N ALA A 163 19.56 -2.37 7.15
CA ALA A 163 18.39 -2.76 6.39
C ALA A 163 18.38 -1.94 5.10
N ILE A 164 18.70 -2.60 3.99
CA ILE A 164 18.01 -2.29 2.75
C ILE A 164 16.53 -2.22 3.16
N PRO A 165 15.86 -1.05 3.06
CA PRO A 165 14.49 -0.91 3.51
C PRO A 165 13.69 -2.08 2.92
N ARG A 166 13.01 -2.89 3.75
CA ARG A 166 12.23 -4.05 3.24
C ARG A 166 11.17 -3.63 2.19
N ALA A 167 10.84 -2.34 2.17
CA ALA A 167 10.29 -1.59 1.04
C ALA A 167 10.80 -2.03 -0.35
N THR A 168 12.08 -2.37 -0.48
CA THR A 168 12.71 -2.81 -1.73
C THR A 168 12.07 -4.07 -2.31
N TYR A 169 11.50 -4.98 -1.49
CA TYR A 169 10.81 -6.16 -2.00
C TYR A 169 9.45 -5.81 -2.61
N ARG A 170 8.61 -5.00 -1.93
CA ARG A 170 7.31 -4.55 -2.48
C ARG A 170 7.49 -3.68 -3.72
N ILE A 171 8.55 -2.87 -3.76
CA ILE A 171 8.89 -2.03 -4.93
C ILE A 171 9.44 -2.88 -6.07
N ALA A 172 10.15 -3.98 -5.80
CA ALA A 172 10.66 -4.90 -6.82
C ALA A 172 9.54 -5.71 -7.51
N GLU A 173 8.40 -5.89 -6.86
CA GLU A 173 7.20 -6.48 -7.46
C GLU A 173 6.51 -5.52 -8.45
N LEU A 174 6.85 -4.23 -8.42
CA LEU A 174 6.40 -3.27 -9.43
C LEU A 174 7.30 -3.35 -10.67
N PRO A 175 6.74 -3.34 -11.90
CA PRO A 175 7.51 -3.27 -13.14
C PRO A 175 8.46 -2.07 -13.15
N VAL A 176 9.63 -2.25 -13.77
CA VAL A 176 10.72 -1.26 -13.82
C VAL A 176 10.27 0.10 -14.40
N SER A 177 9.21 0.13 -15.21
CA SER A 177 8.58 1.37 -15.71
C SER A 177 8.05 2.28 -14.59
N ALA A 178 7.64 1.72 -13.45
CA ALA A 178 7.24 2.46 -12.26
C ALA A 178 8.38 3.28 -11.65
N LEU A 179 9.61 2.79 -11.77
CA LEU A 179 10.80 3.39 -11.18
C LEU A 179 11.40 4.50 -12.06
N SER A 180 11.20 4.44 -13.38
CA SER A 180 11.74 5.41 -14.32
C SER A 180 11.00 6.76 -14.29
N SER A 181 9.69 6.76 -14.07
CA SER A 181 8.85 7.97 -14.01
C SER A 181 9.22 8.91 -12.85
N ARG A 182 9.70 8.36 -11.72
CA ARG A 182 10.20 9.14 -10.58
C ARG A 182 11.58 9.76 -10.80
N ARG A 183 12.45 9.11 -11.60
CA ARG A 183 13.79 9.62 -11.89
C ARG A 183 13.75 10.82 -12.85
N ALA A 184 12.79 10.85 -13.77
CA ALA A 184 12.61 11.97 -14.71
C ALA A 184 12.15 13.26 -14.02
N LYS A 185 11.15 13.20 -13.12
CA LYS A 185 10.61 14.39 -12.43
C LYS A 185 11.58 15.05 -11.43
N GLY A 186 12.63 14.35 -11.00
CA GLY A 186 13.66 14.92 -10.11
C GLY A 186 14.78 15.68 -10.83
N LEU A 187 14.89 15.54 -12.15
CA LEU A 187 15.99 16.11 -12.94
C LEU A 187 15.59 17.33 -13.78
N GLU A 188 14.29 17.62 -13.91
CA GLU A 188 13.80 18.79 -14.67
C GLU A 188 14.04 20.14 -13.95
N HIS A 189 14.40 20.13 -12.66
CA HIS A 189 14.70 21.35 -11.90
C HIS A 189 16.19 21.68 -11.76
N LEU A 190 17.09 20.96 -12.44
CA LEU A 190 18.55 21.16 -12.31
C LEU A 190 19.25 21.67 -13.58
N HIS A 191 18.52 22.21 -14.57
CA HIS A 191 19.15 22.90 -15.69
C HIS A 191 18.43 24.20 -16.03
N THR A 192 18.94 25.29 -15.43
CA THR A 192 19.25 26.57 -16.10
C THR A 192 19.98 27.45 -15.09
N GLY A 193 21.29 27.61 -15.29
CA GLY A 193 22.14 28.47 -14.47
C GLY A 193 23.60 28.14 -14.71
N ASP A 194 24.20 28.85 -15.65
CA ASP A 194 25.60 28.78 -16.06
C ASP A 194 26.60 28.72 -14.90
N GLY A 195 27.71 28.00 -15.11
CA GLY A 195 28.92 28.18 -14.29
C GLY A 195 29.69 26.91 -14.01
N ILE A 196 30.74 26.70 -14.81
CA ILE A 196 31.80 25.71 -14.63
C ILE A 196 32.34 25.73 -13.18
N SER A 197 32.36 24.60 -12.47
CA SER A 197 33.59 23.94 -12.00
C SER A 197 33.35 22.69 -11.13
N THR A 198 34.19 21.69 -11.38
CA THR A 198 34.70 20.69 -10.44
C THR A 198 33.80 19.51 -10.05
N VAL A 199 33.85 18.50 -10.92
CA VAL A 199 33.70 17.08 -10.55
C VAL A 199 34.91 16.68 -9.69
N ALA A 200 34.71 16.49 -8.39
CA ALA A 200 35.66 15.76 -7.56
C ALA A 200 34.95 15.14 -6.35
N GLY A 201 35.02 13.81 -6.24
CA GLY A 201 34.98 13.15 -4.94
C GLY A 201 33.76 12.30 -4.63
N ILE A 202 33.55 11.19 -5.35
CA ILE A 202 33.06 9.95 -4.72
C ILE A 202 33.92 8.80 -5.24
N ARG A 203 35.03 8.52 -4.55
CA ARG A 203 35.73 7.24 -4.64
C ARG A 203 35.85 6.69 -3.21
N ALA A 204 35.31 5.48 -3.06
CA ALA A 204 35.62 4.47 -2.07
C ALA A 204 35.34 4.77 -0.59
N VAL A 205 34.37 4.03 -0.04
CA VAL A 205 34.60 3.27 1.20
C VAL A 205 33.98 1.89 1.03
N CYS A 206 34.82 0.94 0.63
CA CYS A 206 34.68 -0.50 0.84
C CYS A 206 36.10 -1.00 1.05
N GLU A 207 36.54 -0.96 2.30
CA GLU A 207 37.52 -1.84 2.95
C GLU A 207 37.47 -1.56 4.46
#